data_AF-A0A2Z2KCR5-F1
#
_entry.id   AF-A0A2Z2KCR5-F1
#
_cell.length_a   1.000
_cell.length_b   1.000
_cell.length_c   1.000
_cell.angle_alpha   90.00
_cell.angle_beta   90.00
_cell.angle_gamma   90.00
#
_symmetry.space_group_name_H-M   'P 1'
#
loop_
_entity.id
_entity.type
_entity.pdbx_description
1 polymer ?
#
loop_
_entity_poly.entity_id
_entity_poly.type
_entity_poly.pdbx_seq_one_letter_code
_entity_poly.pdbx_strand_id
1 'polypeptide(L)'
;MSRFFKCMFILLLTMTFFIPYISNADGTGDGNIDIGGGGLGSGSGENFWNTNDEGVRVTVIRATDQVAVSTPIDFTNRTPPSSLIHFGKVSKLQYSKGTTLKPSTAPYTYVQPGERLPYIIKSSQAEPSLELIKRYFCSEYMAMRIANATNIDYETLINGNYKLLIEPIAYITFQGVKMAMTAHETALYDQILNGGLRSKMVSLTHQNLPLSIFLETSDLGFPAWNGSTSNRVSNDQIITSLGLGIVRFNNVPTIPSPSQTSYQYRTDTDVITSVHLSTSVEITPDNPARVTFTIMGSTYTVTNIVIPEGDSQLVWIKWHTPSSPQSASIQVSSTNGSLSVSSITASIVDLNQNPPPNPTATDRNDSFHLPAVPNYPSKTTASWGIWSASWHEYWVWISNWQWHSTGKDTGYWIDYGYWKDKGRWDYIWTSYFASLSATQSVVPDTKSPVLSSNRMKSGYGIEITSNSTTSSNAPSSHITGTQHAVTYFPEFSYQTYWRLHDLKSGGVNANFWLKTNEYSTYQSRVHFTPVWFPDGPYIPITRILDAWTPEGMLTLQLQETITISGNLFSDWHIAPKKTK
;
A
#
# COMPACT_ATOMS: atom_id res chain seq x y z
N MET A 1 -62.17 43.18 20.11
CA MET A 1 -60.90 43.15 19.33
C MET A 1 -59.70 42.58 20.09
N SER A 2 -59.47 42.87 21.38
CA SER A 2 -58.23 42.41 22.06
C SER A 2 -58.11 40.89 22.32
N ARG A 3 -59.23 40.17 22.50
CA ARG A 3 -59.22 38.70 22.66
C ARG A 3 -58.88 37.95 21.37
N PHE A 4 -59.28 38.49 20.22
CA PHE A 4 -59.02 37.88 18.91
C PHE A 4 -57.54 38.03 18.54
N PHE A 5 -56.95 39.20 18.79
CA PHE A 5 -55.52 39.43 18.61
C PHE A 5 -54.65 38.60 19.56
N LYS A 6 -55.08 38.38 20.82
CA LYS A 6 -54.37 37.50 21.75
C LYS A 6 -54.43 36.03 21.32
N CYS A 7 -55.58 35.54 20.82
CA CYS A 7 -55.66 34.18 20.29
C CYS A 7 -54.81 34.02 19.03
N MET A 8 -54.79 35.01 18.13
CA MET A 8 -53.99 34.96 16.91
C MET A 8 -52.49 35.03 17.21
N PHE A 9 -52.07 35.79 18.23
CA PHE A 9 -50.67 35.87 18.66
C PHE A 9 -50.21 34.57 19.34
N ILE A 10 -51.06 33.92 20.14
CA ILE A 10 -50.76 32.60 20.74
C ILE A 10 -50.73 31.50 19.67
N LEU A 11 -51.60 31.57 18.64
CA LEU A 11 -51.59 30.63 17.51
C LEU A 11 -50.34 30.81 16.64
N LEU A 12 -49.87 32.04 16.43
CA LEU A 12 -48.61 32.33 15.72
C LEU A 12 -47.39 31.85 16.51
N LEU A 13 -47.40 32.06 17.84
CA LEU A 13 -46.29 31.66 18.72
C LEU A 13 -46.21 30.13 18.86
N THR A 14 -47.35 29.43 18.86
CA THR A 14 -47.38 27.95 18.87
C THR A 14 -47.00 27.35 17.52
N MET A 15 -47.33 28.00 16.39
CA MET A 15 -46.84 27.61 15.05
C MET A 15 -45.33 27.80 14.88
N THR A 16 -44.69 28.75 15.58
CA THR A 16 -43.22 28.86 15.59
C THR A 16 -42.50 27.80 16.44
N PHE A 17 -43.19 27.10 17.34
CA PHE A 17 -42.64 25.97 18.11
C PHE A 17 -42.85 24.60 17.43
N PHE A 18 -43.62 24.53 16.33
CA PHE A 18 -43.89 23.32 15.54
C PHE A 18 -43.35 23.37 14.11
N ILE A 19 -42.42 24.29 13.82
CA ILE A 19 -41.50 24.08 12.70
C ILE A 19 -40.59 22.94 13.18
N PRO A 20 -40.54 21.77 12.52
CA PRO A 20 -39.45 20.85 12.78
C PRO A 20 -38.19 21.65 12.50
N TYR A 21 -37.46 21.98 13.57
CA TYR A 21 -36.04 22.29 13.43
C TYR A 21 -35.51 21.13 12.61
N ILE A 22 -35.14 21.40 11.36
CA ILE A 22 -34.12 20.59 10.71
C ILE A 22 -32.91 20.89 11.57
N SER A 23 -32.76 20.11 12.64
CA SER A 23 -31.50 19.94 13.33
C SER A 23 -30.59 19.43 12.24
N ASN A 24 -29.77 20.33 11.69
CA ASN A 24 -28.55 19.93 11.03
C ASN A 24 -27.80 19.17 12.12
N ALA A 25 -27.85 17.84 12.06
CA ALA A 25 -26.95 17.01 12.82
C ALA A 25 -25.55 17.43 12.38
N ASP A 26 -24.83 18.13 13.26
CA ASP A 26 -23.38 18.26 13.15
C ASP A 26 -22.86 16.83 12.96
N GLY A 27 -22.29 16.56 11.79
CA GLY A 27 -21.91 15.21 11.38
C GLY A 27 -21.01 14.58 12.44
N THR A 28 -21.35 13.36 12.87
CA THR A 28 -20.54 12.61 13.85
C THR A 28 -19.20 12.16 13.26
N GLY A 29 -19.05 12.21 11.92
CA GLY A 29 -17.85 11.81 11.20
C GLY A 29 -17.14 12.95 10.46
N ASP A 30 -15.81 12.89 10.40
CA ASP A 30 -14.94 13.69 9.55
C ASP A 30 -14.56 12.90 8.29
N GLY A 31 -14.93 13.42 7.12
CA GLY A 31 -14.79 12.75 5.83
C GLY A 31 -13.52 13.19 5.11
N ASN A 32 -12.52 12.32 5.08
CA ASN A 32 -11.32 12.41 4.24
C ASN A 32 -11.65 11.86 2.85
N ILE A 33 -12.31 12.70 2.05
CA ILE A 33 -12.91 12.33 0.76
C ILE A 33 -12.80 13.53 -0.16
N ASP A 34 -12.33 13.30 -1.38
CA ASP A 34 -12.47 14.20 -2.51
C ASP A 34 -12.95 13.41 -3.73
N ILE A 35 -13.42 14.12 -4.75
CA ILE A 35 -14.06 13.54 -5.92
C ILE A 35 -13.55 14.16 -7.21
N GLY A 36 -13.72 13.40 -8.29
CA GLY A 36 -13.36 13.79 -9.63
C GLY A 36 -14.13 12.96 -10.65
N GLY A 37 -13.68 13.02 -11.88
CA GLY A 37 -14.28 12.31 -13.00
C GLY A 37 -14.17 13.12 -14.29
N GLY A 38 -14.39 12.43 -15.39
CA GLY A 38 -14.33 13.00 -16.74
C GLY A 38 -15.52 12.57 -17.59
N GLY A 39 -15.44 12.83 -18.89
CA GLY A 39 -16.47 12.41 -19.83
C GLY A 39 -16.54 10.90 -19.97
N LEU A 40 -17.75 10.34 -19.93
CA LEU A 40 -18.00 8.98 -20.40
C LEU A 40 -18.17 9.01 -21.92
N GLY A 41 -17.44 8.14 -22.62
CA GLY A 41 -17.66 7.89 -24.04
C GLY A 41 -18.86 6.97 -24.28
N SER A 42 -19.06 6.57 -25.54
CA SER A 42 -20.09 5.60 -25.91
C SER A 42 -19.67 4.16 -25.56
N GLY A 43 -20.59 3.38 -25.01
CA GLY A 43 -20.41 1.93 -24.81
C GLY A 43 -20.66 1.11 -26.10
N SER A 44 -20.52 -0.21 -25.98
CA SER A 44 -20.90 -1.19 -27.01
C SER A 44 -21.97 -2.15 -26.48
N GLY A 45 -22.59 -2.97 -27.34
CA GLY A 45 -23.63 -3.92 -26.92
C GLY A 45 -23.18 -4.93 -25.85
N GLU A 46 -21.88 -5.23 -25.79
CA GLU A 46 -21.31 -6.21 -24.84
C GLU A 46 -20.47 -5.56 -23.73
N ASN A 47 -20.11 -4.27 -23.87
CA ASN A 47 -19.27 -3.55 -22.91
C ASN A 47 -19.87 -2.18 -22.62
N PHE A 48 -20.58 -2.06 -21.50
CA PHE A 48 -21.29 -0.84 -21.14
C PHE A 48 -21.55 -0.73 -19.63
N TRP A 49 -21.83 0.49 -19.21
CA TRP A 49 -22.34 0.83 -17.90
C TRP A 49 -23.45 1.85 -18.07
N ASN A 50 -24.53 1.69 -17.31
CA ASN A 50 -25.63 2.64 -17.33
C ASN A 50 -25.45 3.63 -16.18
N THR A 51 -25.83 4.88 -16.41
CA THR A 51 -25.92 5.87 -15.33
C THR A 51 -26.71 5.29 -14.16
N ASN A 52 -26.17 5.45 -12.94
CA ASN A 52 -26.70 4.96 -11.66
C ASN A 52 -26.60 3.45 -11.41
N ASP A 53 -25.95 2.68 -12.29
CA ASP A 53 -25.57 1.29 -11.99
C ASP A 53 -24.34 1.29 -11.07
N GLU A 54 -24.49 1.86 -9.87
CA GLU A 54 -23.44 2.08 -8.89
C GLU A 54 -23.85 1.68 -7.46
N GLY A 55 -22.84 1.50 -6.63
CA GLY A 55 -22.98 1.25 -5.20
C GLY A 55 -21.73 1.69 -4.46
N VAL A 56 -21.70 1.44 -3.16
CA VAL A 56 -20.56 1.75 -2.31
C VAL A 56 -20.36 0.63 -1.31
N ARG A 57 -19.15 0.08 -1.27
CA ARG A 57 -18.69 -0.85 -0.24
C ARG A 57 -18.20 -0.06 0.96
N VAL A 58 -18.63 -0.47 2.14
CA VAL A 58 -18.17 0.08 3.40
C VAL A 58 -17.58 -1.02 4.27
N THR A 59 -16.39 -0.77 4.83
CA THR A 59 -15.70 -1.68 5.73
C THR A 59 -15.36 -0.96 7.03
N VAL A 60 -15.71 -1.54 8.19
CA VAL A 60 -15.32 -0.98 9.49
C VAL A 60 -13.90 -1.44 9.83
N ILE A 61 -13.00 -0.47 10.00
CA ILE A 61 -11.59 -0.68 10.28
C ILE A 61 -11.27 -0.23 11.70
N ARG A 62 -10.63 -1.07 12.49
CA ARG A 62 -10.08 -0.66 13.78
C ARG A 62 -8.82 0.17 13.57
N ALA A 63 -8.77 1.35 14.16
CA ALA A 63 -7.75 2.35 13.90
C ALA A 63 -6.36 1.95 14.42
N THR A 64 -6.30 1.19 15.52
CA THR A 64 -5.04 0.86 16.22
C THR A 64 -4.14 -0.11 15.43
N ASP A 65 -4.72 -1.06 14.72
CA ASP A 65 -4.00 -2.13 14.01
C ASP A 65 -4.39 -2.23 12.52
N GLN A 66 -5.25 -1.33 12.05
CA GLN A 66 -5.74 -1.27 10.66
C GLN A 66 -6.33 -2.61 10.21
N VAL A 67 -7.13 -3.24 11.06
CA VAL A 67 -7.80 -4.52 10.76
C VAL A 67 -9.27 -4.27 10.44
N ALA A 68 -9.77 -4.92 9.38
CA ALA A 68 -11.20 -4.98 9.10
C ALA A 68 -11.88 -5.85 10.16
N VAL A 69 -12.75 -5.26 10.97
CA VAL A 69 -13.44 -5.94 12.10
C VAL A 69 -14.83 -6.47 11.72
N SER A 70 -15.23 -6.26 10.47
CA SER A 70 -16.48 -6.76 9.91
C SER A 70 -16.27 -7.19 8.46
N THR A 71 -17.15 -8.06 7.97
CA THR A 71 -17.26 -8.30 6.52
C THR A 71 -17.76 -7.02 5.84
N PRO A 72 -17.14 -6.59 4.73
CA PRO A 72 -17.60 -5.43 3.98
C PRO A 72 -19.07 -5.51 3.57
N ILE A 73 -19.76 -4.38 3.64
CA ILE A 73 -21.18 -4.24 3.27
C ILE A 73 -21.26 -3.41 2.01
N ASP A 74 -22.02 -3.86 1.01
CA ASP A 74 -22.25 -3.08 -0.21
C ASP A 74 -23.63 -2.45 -0.15
N PHE A 75 -23.69 -1.12 -0.26
CA PHE A 75 -24.91 -0.34 -0.37
C PHE A 75 -25.18 0.02 -1.83
N THR A 76 -26.44 -0.05 -2.27
CA THR A 76 -26.83 0.42 -3.60
C THR A 76 -28.28 0.88 -3.65
N ASN A 77 -28.59 1.83 -4.54
CA ASN A 77 -29.95 2.24 -4.88
C ASN A 77 -30.62 1.29 -5.90
N ARG A 78 -29.91 0.27 -6.37
CA ARG A 78 -30.36 -0.65 -7.44
C ARG A 78 -30.76 -1.99 -6.87
N THR A 79 -31.32 -2.83 -7.75
CA THR A 79 -31.54 -4.26 -7.49
C THR A 79 -30.66 -5.02 -8.49
N PRO A 80 -29.39 -5.28 -8.14
CA PRO A 80 -28.50 -6.04 -9.00
C PRO A 80 -29.04 -7.47 -9.25
N PRO A 81 -28.87 -8.03 -10.46
CA PRO A 81 -29.40 -9.35 -10.77
C PRO A 81 -28.65 -10.44 -9.99
N SER A 82 -29.37 -11.49 -9.57
CA SER A 82 -28.77 -12.59 -8.78
C SER A 82 -27.65 -13.34 -9.52
N SER A 83 -27.59 -13.24 -10.85
CA SER A 83 -26.61 -13.88 -11.72
C SER A 83 -25.35 -13.05 -11.98
N LEU A 84 -25.16 -11.92 -11.30
CA LEU A 84 -23.97 -11.07 -11.51
C LEU A 84 -22.71 -11.72 -10.91
N ILE A 85 -21.58 -11.56 -11.60
CA ILE A 85 -20.27 -12.00 -11.08
C ILE A 85 -19.68 -10.90 -10.19
N HIS A 86 -19.12 -11.26 -9.05
CA HIS A 86 -18.44 -10.32 -8.15
C HIS A 86 -17.16 -10.93 -7.57
N PHE A 87 -16.35 -10.15 -6.87
CA PHE A 87 -15.07 -10.62 -6.31
C PHE A 87 -15.12 -10.90 -4.79
N GLY A 88 -16.28 -11.30 -4.29
CA GLY A 88 -16.53 -11.46 -2.86
C GLY A 88 -16.75 -10.13 -2.13
N LYS A 89 -16.63 -10.18 -0.80
CA LYS A 89 -16.68 -9.02 0.12
C LYS A 89 -15.29 -8.82 0.70
N VAL A 90 -14.38 -8.32 -0.13
CA VAL A 90 -12.99 -8.07 0.24
C VAL A 90 -12.72 -6.58 0.06
N SER A 91 -12.18 -5.95 1.09
CA SER A 91 -11.85 -4.52 1.04
C SER A 91 -10.48 -4.28 0.41
N LYS A 92 -10.27 -3.07 -0.12
CA LYS A 92 -8.96 -2.61 -0.58
C LYS A 92 -7.84 -2.84 0.43
N LEU A 93 -8.10 -2.67 1.73
CA LEU A 93 -7.12 -2.92 2.80
C LEU A 93 -6.78 -4.41 2.96
N GLN A 94 -7.71 -5.32 2.66
CA GLN A 94 -7.44 -6.76 2.67
C GLN A 94 -6.65 -7.19 1.41
N TYR A 95 -6.94 -6.58 0.26
CA TYR A 95 -6.16 -6.78 -0.96
C TYR A 95 -4.71 -6.29 -0.79
N SER A 96 -4.50 -5.11 -0.19
CA SER A 96 -3.14 -4.60 0.08
C SER A 96 -2.33 -5.48 1.04
N LYS A 97 -3.00 -6.34 1.83
CA LYS A 97 -2.38 -7.36 2.70
C LYS A 97 -2.24 -8.73 2.02
N GLY A 98 -2.38 -8.82 0.69
CA GLY A 98 -2.08 -10.01 -0.09
C GLY A 98 -3.26 -10.92 -0.39
N THR A 99 -4.51 -10.49 -0.15
CA THR A 99 -5.69 -11.27 -0.57
C THR A 99 -5.72 -11.35 -2.10
N THR A 100 -5.87 -12.55 -2.67
CA THR A 100 -5.94 -12.73 -4.12
C THR A 100 -7.36 -12.45 -4.65
N LEU A 101 -7.45 -11.75 -5.79
CA LEU A 101 -8.71 -11.54 -6.51
C LEU A 101 -9.29 -12.88 -6.99
N LYS A 102 -10.56 -13.18 -6.63
CA LYS A 102 -11.24 -14.42 -7.02
C LYS A 102 -12.67 -14.13 -7.48
N PRO A 103 -13.06 -14.51 -8.70
CA PRO A 103 -14.44 -14.35 -9.15
C PRO A 103 -15.37 -15.29 -8.38
N SER A 104 -16.58 -14.81 -8.13
CA SER A 104 -17.66 -15.51 -7.44
C SER A 104 -18.94 -15.39 -8.25
N THR A 105 -19.63 -16.52 -8.40
CA THR A 105 -20.99 -16.64 -8.94
C THR A 105 -22.04 -16.85 -7.84
N ALA A 106 -21.62 -16.77 -6.57
CA ALA A 106 -22.55 -16.81 -5.45
C ALA A 106 -23.53 -15.62 -5.52
N PRO A 107 -24.74 -15.74 -4.93
CA PRO A 107 -25.70 -14.65 -4.93
C PRO A 107 -25.10 -13.37 -4.36
N TYR A 108 -25.16 -12.27 -5.12
CA TYR A 108 -24.65 -10.99 -4.67
C TYR A 108 -25.54 -10.39 -3.58
N THR A 109 -24.97 -10.19 -2.40
CA THR A 109 -25.65 -9.59 -1.25
C THR A 109 -25.41 -8.08 -1.21
N TYR A 110 -26.44 -7.30 -0.87
CA TYR A 110 -26.35 -5.84 -0.77
C TYR A 110 -27.43 -5.31 0.18
N VAL A 111 -27.27 -4.06 0.61
CA VAL A 111 -28.23 -3.35 1.45
C VAL A 111 -28.78 -2.16 0.69
N GLN A 112 -30.10 -2.04 0.60
CA GLN A 112 -30.73 -0.81 0.13
C GLN A 112 -30.87 0.16 1.30
N PRO A 113 -30.24 1.34 1.23
CA PRO A 113 -30.40 2.35 2.27
C PRO A 113 -31.80 2.98 2.17
N GLY A 114 -32.34 3.42 3.30
CA GLY A 114 -33.65 4.07 3.41
C GLY A 114 -33.60 5.50 2.85
N GLU A 115 -32.51 6.21 3.12
CA GLU A 115 -32.09 7.39 2.36
C GLU A 115 -31.25 6.95 1.17
N ARG A 116 -31.63 7.39 -0.04
CA ARG A 116 -30.94 7.02 -1.28
C ARG A 116 -29.50 7.51 -1.25
N LEU A 117 -28.57 6.68 -1.74
CA LEU A 117 -27.18 7.09 -1.98
C LEU A 117 -27.15 8.30 -2.93
N PRO A 118 -26.28 9.30 -2.69
CA PRO A 118 -25.99 10.33 -3.68
C PRO A 118 -25.33 9.71 -4.91
N TYR A 119 -25.29 10.44 -6.01
CA TYR A 119 -24.49 10.03 -7.17
C TYR A 119 -23.02 9.98 -6.79
N ILE A 120 -22.35 8.90 -7.14
CA ILE A 120 -20.94 8.66 -6.81
C ILE A 120 -20.09 8.79 -8.07
N ILE A 121 -20.44 8.07 -9.12
CA ILE A 121 -19.72 8.00 -10.39
C ILE A 121 -20.29 9.04 -11.35
N LYS A 122 -19.42 9.94 -11.81
CA LYS A 122 -19.77 10.98 -12.78
C LYS A 122 -20.18 10.41 -14.14
N SER A 123 -21.25 10.97 -14.69
CA SER A 123 -21.75 10.70 -16.04
C SER A 123 -22.40 11.94 -16.64
N SER A 124 -22.70 11.93 -17.94
CA SER A 124 -23.40 13.04 -18.60
C SER A 124 -24.80 13.32 -18.04
N GLN A 125 -25.39 12.36 -17.32
CA GLN A 125 -26.74 12.45 -16.75
C GLN A 125 -26.74 12.53 -15.21
N ALA A 126 -25.59 12.38 -14.55
CA ALA A 126 -25.47 12.38 -13.10
C ALA A 126 -24.13 12.97 -12.67
N GLU A 127 -24.19 14.08 -11.94
CA GLU A 127 -23.02 14.79 -11.45
C GLU A 127 -22.88 14.58 -9.93
N PRO A 128 -21.79 13.96 -9.44
CA PRO A 128 -21.56 13.77 -8.02
C PRO A 128 -21.26 15.11 -7.34
N SER A 129 -21.71 15.26 -6.09
CA SER A 129 -21.44 16.43 -5.26
C SER A 129 -20.63 16.01 -4.05
N LEU A 130 -19.45 16.63 -3.89
CA LEU A 130 -18.56 16.38 -2.76
C LEU A 130 -19.28 16.62 -1.43
N GLU A 131 -20.02 17.72 -1.35
CA GLU A 131 -20.79 18.11 -0.16
C GLU A 131 -21.87 17.06 0.16
N LEU A 132 -22.61 16.57 -0.84
CA LEU A 132 -23.63 15.54 -0.62
C LEU A 132 -23.02 14.19 -0.24
N ILE A 133 -21.90 13.80 -0.83
CA ILE A 133 -21.18 12.56 -0.51
C ILE A 133 -20.67 12.63 0.93
N LYS A 134 -19.95 13.69 1.31
CA LYS A 134 -19.49 13.89 2.69
C LYS A 134 -20.66 13.93 3.67
N ARG A 135 -21.71 14.71 3.38
CA ARG A 135 -22.91 14.80 4.21
C ARG A 135 -23.56 13.43 4.42
N TYR A 136 -23.66 12.63 3.37
CA TYR A 136 -24.29 11.32 3.44
C TYR A 136 -23.46 10.34 4.28
N PHE A 137 -22.18 10.18 3.98
CA PHE A 137 -21.34 9.18 4.64
C PHE A 137 -20.85 9.58 6.04
N CYS A 138 -20.80 10.87 6.34
CA CYS A 138 -20.49 11.40 7.68
C CYS A 138 -21.74 11.59 8.55
N SER A 139 -22.93 11.25 8.05
CA SER A 139 -24.17 11.37 8.81
C SER A 139 -24.28 10.32 9.91
N GLU A 140 -24.93 10.70 11.01
CA GLU A 140 -25.39 9.78 12.05
C GLU A 140 -26.26 8.66 11.45
N TYR A 141 -27.14 8.99 10.51
CA TYR A 141 -27.97 8.03 9.79
C TYR A 141 -27.11 6.90 9.19
N MET A 142 -26.07 7.23 8.42
CA MET A 142 -25.23 6.22 7.79
C MET A 142 -24.44 5.41 8.82
N ALA A 143 -23.92 6.06 9.87
CA ALA A 143 -23.23 5.38 10.96
C ALA A 143 -24.15 4.37 11.68
N MET A 144 -25.39 4.74 12.01
CA MET A 144 -26.39 3.82 12.57
C MET A 144 -26.73 2.67 11.63
N ARG A 145 -26.83 2.94 10.32
CA ARG A 145 -27.09 1.89 9.32
C ARG A 145 -25.96 0.88 9.22
N ILE A 146 -24.70 1.34 9.29
CA ILE A 146 -23.52 0.47 9.30
C ILE A 146 -23.43 -0.31 10.60
N ALA A 147 -23.64 0.34 11.75
CA ALA A 147 -23.70 -0.31 13.07
C ALA A 147 -24.69 -1.50 13.06
N ASN A 148 -25.92 -1.25 12.61
CA ASN A 148 -26.95 -2.29 12.49
C ASN A 148 -26.57 -3.40 11.52
N ALA A 149 -26.02 -3.06 10.34
CA ALA A 149 -25.67 -4.06 9.33
C ALA A 149 -24.43 -4.89 9.69
N THR A 150 -23.52 -4.35 10.52
CA THR A 150 -22.32 -5.05 11.01
C THR A 150 -22.51 -5.72 12.36
N ASN A 151 -23.62 -5.45 13.07
CA ASN A 151 -23.84 -5.83 14.46
C ASN A 151 -22.76 -5.26 15.41
N ILE A 152 -22.21 -4.09 15.08
CA ILE A 152 -21.32 -3.30 15.94
C ILE A 152 -22.18 -2.25 16.63
N ASP A 153 -22.02 -2.12 17.94
CA ASP A 153 -22.71 -1.10 18.72
C ASP A 153 -22.39 0.32 18.19
N TYR A 154 -23.42 1.17 18.09
CA TYR A 154 -23.29 2.50 17.48
C TYR A 154 -22.29 3.38 18.23
N GLU A 155 -22.38 3.45 19.57
CA GLU A 155 -21.45 4.21 20.41
C GLU A 155 -20.02 3.69 20.26
N THR A 156 -19.87 2.37 20.14
CA THR A 156 -18.59 1.73 19.88
C THR A 156 -18.03 2.10 18.51
N LEU A 157 -18.86 2.17 17.47
CA LEU A 157 -18.44 2.53 16.11
C LEU A 157 -17.92 3.97 16.04
N ILE A 158 -18.58 4.90 16.75
CA ILE A 158 -18.27 6.34 16.67
C ILE A 158 -17.27 6.82 17.74
N ASN A 159 -16.82 5.98 18.66
CA ASN A 159 -15.93 6.39 19.77
C ASN A 159 -14.50 6.82 19.37
N GLY A 160 -14.17 6.83 18.07
CA GLY A 160 -12.86 7.21 17.53
C GLY A 160 -11.85 6.07 17.40
N ASN A 161 -12.15 4.87 17.91
CA ASN A 161 -11.30 3.70 17.72
C ASN A 161 -11.51 2.99 16.37
N TYR A 162 -12.53 3.39 15.62
CA TYR A 162 -12.87 2.83 14.32
C TYR A 162 -12.94 3.90 13.24
N LYS A 163 -12.70 3.47 12.01
CA LYS A 163 -12.83 4.26 10.79
C LYS A 163 -13.71 3.49 9.79
N LEU A 164 -14.42 4.20 8.93
CA LEU A 164 -15.07 3.60 7.78
C LEU A 164 -14.16 3.74 6.56
N LEU A 165 -13.84 2.62 5.92
CA LEU A 165 -13.29 2.60 4.57
C LEU A 165 -14.44 2.51 3.57
N ILE A 166 -14.49 3.45 2.64
CA ILE A 166 -15.55 3.61 1.65
C ILE A 166 -14.96 3.37 0.27
N GLU A 167 -15.55 2.47 -0.52
CA GLU A 167 -15.04 2.09 -1.85
C GLU A 167 -16.20 2.15 -2.86
N PRO A 168 -16.12 2.94 -3.93
CA PRO A 168 -17.16 3.00 -4.95
C PRO A 168 -17.21 1.69 -5.75
N ILE A 169 -18.42 1.25 -6.11
CA ILE A 169 -18.70 0.04 -6.89
C ILE A 169 -19.38 0.44 -8.20
N ALA A 170 -18.94 -0.14 -9.31
CA ALA A 170 -19.67 -0.10 -10.57
C ALA A 170 -20.29 -1.46 -10.91
N TYR A 171 -21.55 -1.47 -11.34
CA TYR A 171 -22.22 -2.64 -11.91
C TYR A 171 -22.13 -2.60 -13.43
N ILE A 172 -21.06 -3.14 -13.99
CA ILE A 172 -20.74 -3.07 -15.43
C ILE A 172 -21.22 -4.31 -16.18
N THR A 173 -21.45 -4.17 -17.47
CA THR A 173 -21.50 -5.32 -18.39
C THR A 173 -20.20 -5.35 -19.17
N PHE A 174 -19.45 -6.45 -19.09
CA PHE A 174 -18.20 -6.66 -19.81
C PHE A 174 -18.25 -8.00 -20.53
N GLN A 175 -17.99 -8.01 -21.83
CA GLN A 175 -18.16 -9.18 -22.72
C GLN A 175 -19.53 -9.88 -22.54
N GLY A 176 -20.59 -9.08 -22.39
CA GLY A 176 -21.96 -9.56 -22.22
C GLY A 176 -22.31 -10.08 -20.80
N VAL A 177 -21.35 -10.09 -19.86
CA VAL A 177 -21.56 -10.56 -18.49
C VAL A 177 -21.66 -9.39 -17.53
N LYS A 178 -22.71 -9.38 -16.68
CA LYS A 178 -22.90 -8.35 -15.64
C LYS A 178 -21.99 -8.65 -14.44
N MET A 179 -21.21 -7.66 -14.02
CA MET A 179 -20.24 -7.77 -12.92
C MET A 179 -20.36 -6.62 -11.92
N ALA A 180 -20.05 -6.87 -10.66
CA ALA A 180 -19.87 -5.85 -9.62
C ALA A 180 -18.40 -5.80 -9.20
N MET A 181 -17.81 -4.61 -9.23
CA MET A 181 -16.42 -4.41 -8.84
C MET A 181 -16.18 -3.04 -8.24
N THR A 182 -15.33 -2.98 -7.21
CA THR A 182 -14.73 -1.73 -6.75
C THR A 182 -13.68 -1.24 -7.76
N ALA A 183 -13.24 0.01 -7.63
CA ALA A 183 -12.10 0.51 -8.40
C ALA A 183 -10.85 -0.38 -8.24
N HIS A 184 -10.56 -0.83 -7.02
CA HIS A 184 -9.39 -1.68 -6.74
C HIS A 184 -9.51 -3.05 -7.41
N GLU A 185 -10.68 -3.68 -7.33
CA GLU A 185 -10.97 -4.95 -8.00
C GLU A 185 -10.91 -4.81 -9.54
N THR A 186 -11.36 -3.68 -10.06
CA THR A 186 -11.27 -3.33 -11.49
C THR A 186 -9.82 -3.33 -11.97
N ALA A 187 -8.92 -2.71 -11.21
CA ALA A 187 -7.50 -2.65 -11.57
C ALA A 187 -6.81 -4.02 -11.49
N LEU A 188 -7.08 -4.78 -10.43
CA LEU A 188 -6.56 -6.15 -10.29
C LEU A 188 -7.09 -7.06 -11.41
N TYR A 189 -8.36 -6.90 -11.79
CA TYR A 189 -8.95 -7.70 -12.88
C TYR A 189 -8.38 -7.31 -14.24
N ASP A 190 -8.14 -6.02 -14.49
CA ASP A 190 -7.48 -5.55 -15.71
C ASP A 190 -6.03 -6.05 -15.82
N GLN A 191 -5.29 -6.12 -14.69
CA GLN A 191 -3.97 -6.75 -14.66
C GLN A 191 -4.02 -8.22 -15.06
N ILE A 192 -5.00 -8.99 -14.57
CA ILE A 192 -5.20 -10.40 -14.98
C ILE A 192 -5.51 -10.51 -16.48
N LEU A 193 -6.26 -9.55 -17.02
CA LEU A 193 -6.64 -9.49 -18.43
C LEU A 193 -5.58 -8.82 -19.33
N ASN A 194 -4.43 -8.44 -18.79
CA ASN A 194 -3.37 -7.71 -19.51
C ASN A 194 -3.90 -6.46 -20.24
N GLY A 195 -4.70 -5.63 -19.58
CA GLY A 195 -5.27 -4.41 -20.17
C GLY A 195 -6.58 -4.61 -20.93
N GLY A 196 -7.10 -5.84 -20.98
CA GLY A 196 -8.31 -6.19 -21.73
C GLY A 196 -9.55 -5.41 -21.30
N LEU A 197 -9.73 -5.16 -20.00
CA LEU A 197 -10.88 -4.43 -19.48
C LEU A 197 -10.79 -2.94 -19.81
N ARG A 198 -9.63 -2.34 -19.53
CA ARG A 198 -9.32 -0.95 -19.86
C ARG A 198 -9.51 -0.68 -21.33
N SER A 199 -9.01 -1.54 -22.22
CA SER A 199 -9.09 -1.34 -23.67
C SER A 199 -10.52 -1.14 -24.18
N LYS A 200 -11.54 -1.61 -23.43
CA LYS A 200 -12.96 -1.52 -23.80
C LYS A 200 -13.73 -0.49 -22.98
N MET A 201 -13.34 -0.24 -21.73
CA MET A 201 -14.13 0.55 -20.78
C MET A 201 -13.30 1.57 -19.99
N VAL A 202 -12.21 2.08 -20.57
CA VAL A 202 -11.25 2.99 -19.92
C VAL A 202 -11.90 4.20 -19.23
N SER A 203 -12.88 4.85 -19.87
CA SER A 203 -13.52 6.06 -19.31
C SER A 203 -14.31 5.80 -18.03
N LEU A 204 -14.73 4.56 -17.78
CA LEU A 204 -15.32 4.19 -16.51
C LEU A 204 -14.26 3.60 -15.58
N THR A 205 -13.65 2.49 -16.01
CA THR A 205 -12.80 1.63 -15.18
C THR A 205 -11.50 2.28 -14.72
N HIS A 206 -10.98 3.21 -15.52
CA HIS A 206 -9.68 3.86 -15.33
C HIS A 206 -9.81 5.39 -15.35
N GLN A 207 -11.00 5.92 -15.04
CA GLN A 207 -11.22 7.37 -14.94
C GLN A 207 -12.36 7.64 -13.95
N ASN A 208 -13.63 7.46 -14.34
CA ASN A 208 -14.75 7.87 -13.50
C ASN A 208 -14.95 7.05 -12.22
N LEU A 209 -14.79 5.72 -12.27
CA LEU A 209 -14.89 4.87 -11.07
C LEU A 209 -13.77 5.16 -10.05
N PRO A 210 -12.48 5.12 -10.40
CA PRO A 210 -11.43 5.38 -9.42
C PRO A 210 -11.36 6.82 -8.93
N LEU A 211 -11.75 7.80 -9.75
CA LEU A 211 -11.81 9.22 -9.33
C LEU A 211 -13.09 9.59 -8.60
N SER A 212 -14.09 8.70 -8.53
CA SER A 212 -15.36 9.02 -7.86
C SER A 212 -15.21 9.26 -6.36
N ILE A 213 -14.21 8.65 -5.72
CA ILE A 213 -13.84 8.86 -4.31
C ILE A 213 -12.32 8.63 -4.17
N PHE A 214 -11.58 9.62 -3.67
CA PHE A 214 -10.17 9.51 -3.29
C PHE A 214 -9.86 10.32 -2.02
N LEU A 215 -8.65 10.18 -1.45
CA LEU A 215 -8.28 10.82 -0.19
C LEU A 215 -7.72 12.24 -0.36
N GLU A 216 -8.17 13.18 0.48
CA GLU A 216 -7.59 14.53 0.62
C GLU A 216 -6.28 14.51 1.42
N THR A 217 -6.19 13.60 2.39
CA THR A 217 -5.06 13.41 3.31
C THR A 217 -4.70 11.93 3.39
N SER A 218 -3.43 11.61 3.57
CA SER A 218 -3.00 10.20 3.66
C SER A 218 -3.60 9.51 4.89
N ASP A 219 -4.10 8.29 4.77
CA ASP A 219 -4.67 7.51 5.88
C ASP A 219 -4.76 6.01 5.54
N LEU A 220 -4.79 5.14 6.56
CA LEU A 220 -4.81 3.68 6.46
C LEU A 220 -3.71 3.08 5.56
N GLY A 221 -2.56 3.77 5.47
CA GLY A 221 -1.44 3.38 4.62
C GLY A 221 -1.60 3.76 3.14
N PHE A 222 -2.66 4.48 2.77
CA PHE A 222 -2.87 5.00 1.41
C PHE A 222 -2.55 6.51 1.37
N PRO A 223 -1.85 6.98 0.33
CA PRO A 223 -1.54 8.40 0.17
C PRO A 223 -2.77 9.21 -0.26
N ALA A 224 -2.73 10.52 0.00
CA ALA A 224 -3.63 11.48 -0.65
C ALA A 224 -3.40 11.51 -2.16
N TRP A 225 -4.45 11.79 -2.94
CA TRP A 225 -4.31 11.95 -4.39
C TRP A 225 -4.02 13.41 -4.76
N ASN A 226 -2.84 13.64 -5.35
CA ASN A 226 -2.42 14.95 -5.86
C ASN A 226 -2.31 15.00 -7.39
N GLY A 227 -2.72 13.92 -8.07
CA GLY A 227 -2.72 13.84 -9.53
C GLY A 227 -3.95 14.50 -10.16
N SER A 228 -4.18 14.22 -11.44
CA SER A 228 -5.35 14.76 -12.14
C SER A 228 -6.66 14.21 -11.56
N THR A 229 -7.65 15.08 -11.41
CA THR A 229 -9.01 14.72 -10.97
C THR A 229 -9.97 14.47 -12.13
N SER A 230 -9.48 14.50 -13.37
CA SER A 230 -10.32 14.32 -14.57
C SER A 230 -9.71 13.43 -15.64
N ASN A 231 -8.39 13.19 -15.63
CA ASN A 231 -7.72 12.33 -16.62
C ASN A 231 -7.87 10.84 -16.28
N ARG A 232 -7.53 10.01 -17.27
CA ARG A 232 -7.38 8.57 -17.07
C ARG A 232 -6.21 8.29 -16.13
N VAL A 233 -6.33 7.21 -15.36
CA VAL A 233 -5.38 6.77 -14.33
C VAL A 233 -5.00 5.31 -14.54
N SER A 234 -3.81 4.92 -14.09
CA SER A 234 -3.27 3.56 -14.26
C SER A 234 -3.79 2.56 -13.24
N ASN A 235 -3.60 1.26 -13.51
CA ASN A 235 -3.83 0.21 -12.53
C ASN A 235 -3.09 0.49 -11.21
N ASP A 236 -1.81 0.89 -11.28
CA ASP A 236 -1.00 1.17 -10.10
C ASP A 236 -1.52 2.36 -9.30
N GLN A 237 -1.95 3.45 -9.96
CA GLN A 237 -2.56 4.60 -9.28
C GLN A 237 -3.88 4.22 -8.60
N ILE A 238 -4.68 3.36 -9.25
CA ILE A 238 -5.90 2.82 -8.66
C ILE A 238 -5.60 1.92 -7.48
N ILE A 239 -4.59 1.05 -7.58
CA ILE A 239 -4.22 0.12 -6.51
C ILE A 239 -3.66 0.88 -5.30
N THR A 240 -2.76 1.82 -5.54
CA THR A 240 -2.02 2.54 -4.48
C THR A 240 -2.80 3.67 -3.84
N SER A 241 -3.66 4.39 -4.59
CA SER A 241 -4.08 5.74 -4.15
C SER A 241 -5.55 6.11 -4.39
N LEU A 242 -6.23 5.51 -5.36
CA LEU A 242 -7.57 5.95 -5.79
C LEU A 242 -8.69 4.96 -5.44
N GLY A 243 -9.94 5.37 -5.62
CA GLY A 243 -11.13 4.55 -5.41
C GLY A 243 -11.37 4.21 -3.94
N LEU A 244 -11.05 5.13 -3.03
CA LEU A 244 -11.30 4.98 -1.61
C LEU A 244 -11.55 6.33 -0.92
N GLY A 245 -12.41 6.32 0.08
CA GLY A 245 -12.67 7.42 1.00
C GLY A 245 -12.60 6.92 2.45
N ILE A 246 -12.30 7.81 3.39
CA ILE A 246 -12.24 7.44 4.81
C ILE A 246 -13.10 8.38 5.64
N VAL A 247 -13.95 7.82 6.50
CA VAL A 247 -14.68 8.57 7.53
C VAL A 247 -14.09 8.22 8.89
N ARG A 248 -13.72 9.25 9.65
CA ARG A 248 -13.21 9.16 11.02
C ARG A 248 -14.29 9.64 11.97
N PHE A 249 -14.31 9.12 13.19
CA PHE A 249 -15.21 9.60 14.23
C PHE A 249 -14.38 10.19 15.39
N ASN A 250 -14.93 11.18 16.09
CA ASN A 250 -14.34 11.77 17.31
C ASN A 250 -12.85 12.14 17.24
N ASN A 251 -12.49 13.02 16.28
CA ASN A 251 -11.19 13.73 16.18
C ASN A 251 -9.96 12.96 16.68
N VAL A 252 -9.66 11.82 16.04
CA VAL A 252 -8.29 11.29 16.08
C VAL A 252 -7.40 12.28 15.30
N PRO A 253 -6.25 12.74 15.85
CA PRO A 253 -5.37 13.66 15.15
C PRO A 253 -5.04 13.14 13.75
N THR A 254 -5.30 13.97 12.74
CA THR A 254 -4.72 13.83 11.41
C THR A 254 -3.21 13.77 11.59
N ILE A 255 -2.62 12.60 11.40
CA ILE A 255 -1.17 12.52 11.19
C ILE A 255 -0.94 13.32 9.91
N PRO A 256 -0.23 14.45 9.94
CA PRO A 256 0.04 15.21 8.74
C PRO A 256 0.73 14.29 7.72
N SER A 257 0.31 14.38 6.46
CA SER A 257 0.95 13.65 5.37
C SER A 257 2.44 13.96 5.40
N PRO A 258 3.34 12.96 5.30
CA PRO A 258 4.76 13.25 5.08
C PRO A 258 4.88 13.95 3.72
N SER A 259 4.90 15.27 3.73
CA SER A 259 5.19 16.10 2.56
C SER A 259 6.71 16.05 2.31
N GLN A 260 7.14 14.89 1.83
CA GLN A 260 8.43 14.50 1.26
C GLN A 260 8.47 12.99 1.47
N THR A 261 8.58 12.20 0.40
CA THR A 261 8.85 10.77 0.51
C THR A 261 10.23 10.64 1.17
N SER A 262 10.25 10.49 2.49
CA SER A 262 11.48 10.35 3.24
C SER A 262 11.89 8.89 3.20
N TYR A 263 13.00 8.62 2.52
CA TYR A 263 13.61 7.30 2.60
C TYR A 263 14.50 7.26 3.83
N GLN A 264 14.56 6.10 4.48
CA GLN A 264 15.58 5.84 5.48
C GLN A 264 16.44 4.68 4.99
N TYR A 265 17.65 5.00 4.56
CA TYR A 265 18.66 4.03 4.13
C TYR A 265 19.69 3.81 5.23
N ARG A 266 20.53 2.79 5.05
CA ARG A 266 21.62 2.48 5.95
C ARG A 266 22.95 2.83 5.29
N THR A 267 23.97 3.07 6.09
CA THR A 267 25.33 3.28 5.59
C THR A 267 25.85 2.04 4.86
N ASP A 268 26.65 2.25 3.80
CA ASP A 268 27.41 1.20 3.09
C ASP A 268 26.53 0.05 2.54
N THR A 269 25.39 0.39 1.91
CA THR A 269 24.47 -0.61 1.34
C THR A 269 23.97 -0.26 -0.05
N ASP A 270 23.65 -1.29 -0.82
CA ASP A 270 22.90 -1.15 -2.06
C ASP A 270 21.43 -0.87 -1.76
N VAL A 271 20.90 0.20 -2.34
CA VAL A 271 19.51 0.60 -2.16
C VAL A 271 18.85 0.84 -3.51
N ILE A 272 17.52 0.82 -3.52
CA ILE A 272 16.71 1.17 -4.69
C ILE A 272 15.85 2.37 -4.35
N THR A 273 16.01 3.44 -5.13
CA THR A 273 15.15 4.62 -5.08
C THR A 273 14.26 4.60 -6.32
N SER A 274 12.96 4.82 -6.13
CA SER A 274 11.99 4.83 -7.21
C SER A 274 11.07 6.05 -7.19
N VAL A 275 10.50 6.35 -8.35
CA VAL A 275 9.44 7.34 -8.58
C VAL A 275 8.42 6.76 -9.56
N HIS A 276 7.17 7.23 -9.49
CA HIS A 276 6.22 6.95 -10.56
C HIS A 276 6.39 7.95 -11.70
N LEU A 277 6.49 7.44 -12.92
CA LEU A 277 6.33 8.23 -14.13
C LEU A 277 4.95 7.94 -14.71
N SER A 278 4.14 8.99 -14.89
CA SER A 278 2.80 8.91 -15.45
C SER A 278 2.72 9.71 -16.75
N THR A 279 1.76 9.41 -17.62
CA THR A 279 1.60 10.16 -18.87
C THR A 279 0.14 10.31 -19.28
N SER A 280 -0.23 11.49 -19.78
CA SER A 280 -1.55 11.75 -20.37
C SER A 280 -1.61 11.49 -21.87
N VAL A 281 -0.46 11.27 -22.51
CA VAL A 281 -0.30 10.93 -23.94
C VAL A 281 0.57 9.69 -24.07
N GLU A 282 0.47 8.94 -25.16
CA GLU A 282 1.35 7.77 -25.34
C GLU A 282 2.83 8.19 -25.40
N ILE A 283 3.69 7.43 -24.71
CA ILE A 283 5.14 7.52 -24.81
C ILE A 283 5.59 6.33 -25.64
N THR A 284 6.06 6.60 -26.85
CA THR A 284 6.36 5.58 -27.87
C THR A 284 7.86 5.35 -28.02
N PRO A 285 8.30 4.24 -28.63
CA PRO A 285 9.71 4.02 -28.98
C PRO A 285 10.34 5.11 -29.86
N ASP A 286 9.55 5.88 -30.60
CA ASP A 286 10.04 6.99 -31.44
C ASP A 286 10.42 8.23 -30.60
N ASN A 287 9.76 8.42 -29.46
CA ASN A 287 10.03 9.51 -28.52
C ASN A 287 9.96 8.99 -27.06
N PRO A 288 10.89 8.12 -26.65
CA PRO A 288 10.81 7.46 -25.36
C PRO A 288 11.08 8.46 -24.22
N ALA A 289 10.53 8.17 -23.04
CA ALA A 289 10.89 8.88 -21.83
C ALA A 289 12.28 8.49 -21.34
N ARG A 290 12.93 9.48 -20.74
CA ARG A 290 14.16 9.33 -19.98
C ARG A 290 13.96 9.97 -18.61
N VAL A 291 14.28 9.23 -17.55
CA VAL A 291 14.26 9.73 -16.17
C VAL A 291 15.68 9.76 -15.64
N THR A 292 16.07 10.91 -15.08
CA THR A 292 17.40 11.14 -14.53
C THR A 292 17.30 11.41 -13.04
N PHE A 293 18.04 10.62 -12.25
CA PHE A 293 18.23 10.79 -10.81
C PHE A 293 19.62 11.37 -10.56
N THR A 294 19.68 12.48 -9.82
CA THR A 294 20.93 13.09 -9.37
C THR A 294 21.03 12.91 -7.86
N ILE A 295 22.02 12.13 -7.42
CA ILE A 295 22.24 11.78 -6.02
C ILE A 295 23.66 12.19 -5.65
N MET A 296 23.81 13.14 -4.73
CA MET A 296 25.11 13.55 -4.18
C MET A 296 26.18 13.84 -5.27
N GLY A 297 25.77 14.45 -6.38
CA GLY A 297 26.64 14.78 -7.51
C GLY A 297 26.85 13.66 -8.54
N SER A 298 26.36 12.45 -8.28
CA SER A 298 26.30 11.35 -9.26
C SER A 298 24.98 11.35 -10.01
N THR A 299 25.01 10.95 -11.28
CA THR A 299 23.84 10.94 -12.17
C THR A 299 23.54 9.53 -12.65
N TYR A 300 22.30 9.08 -12.46
CA TYR A 300 21.79 7.80 -12.93
C TYR A 300 20.64 8.05 -13.89
N THR A 301 20.62 7.36 -15.04
CA THR A 301 19.63 7.61 -16.08
C THR A 301 18.97 6.31 -16.50
N VAL A 302 17.65 6.31 -16.52
CA VAL A 302 16.82 5.24 -17.08
C VAL A 302 16.26 5.74 -18.41
N THR A 303 16.52 5.00 -19.49
CA THR A 303 16.15 5.36 -20.88
C THR A 303 15.16 4.36 -21.47
N ASN A 304 14.67 4.65 -22.67
CA ASN A 304 13.78 3.77 -23.44
C ASN A 304 12.49 3.41 -22.70
N ILE A 305 12.01 4.32 -21.86
CA ILE A 305 10.77 4.13 -21.13
C ILE A 305 9.62 4.45 -22.08
N VAL A 306 8.74 3.48 -22.27
CA VAL A 306 7.52 3.61 -23.06
C VAL A 306 6.34 3.37 -22.15
N ILE A 307 5.26 4.13 -22.30
CA ILE A 307 4.09 4.03 -21.43
C ILE A 307 2.86 4.33 -22.29
N PRO A 308 1.82 3.48 -22.29
CA PRO A 308 0.61 3.77 -23.05
C PRO A 308 -0.10 5.01 -22.51
N GLU A 309 -0.89 5.66 -23.36
CA GLU A 309 -1.66 6.85 -22.98
C GLU A 309 -2.50 6.61 -21.71
N GLY A 310 -2.34 7.48 -20.72
CA GLY A 310 -3.10 7.45 -19.46
C GLY A 310 -2.59 6.44 -18.44
N ASP A 311 -1.37 5.91 -18.62
CA ASP A 311 -0.77 4.93 -17.71
C ASP A 311 0.42 5.49 -16.93
N SER A 312 0.98 4.64 -16.07
CA SER A 312 2.20 4.91 -15.32
C SER A 312 3.07 3.66 -15.19
N GLN A 313 4.29 3.89 -14.76
CA GLN A 313 5.22 2.85 -14.37
C GLN A 313 6.10 3.36 -13.23
N LEU A 314 6.55 2.47 -12.35
CA LEU A 314 7.71 2.77 -11.53
C LEU A 314 8.96 2.90 -12.40
N VAL A 315 9.76 3.90 -12.08
CA VAL A 315 11.10 4.09 -12.62
C VAL A 315 12.05 4.17 -11.44
N TRP A 316 13.10 3.38 -11.47
CA TRP A 316 13.99 3.22 -10.32
C TRP A 316 15.44 3.09 -10.74
N ILE A 317 16.30 3.32 -9.76
CA ILE A 317 17.74 3.12 -9.88
C ILE A 317 18.24 2.33 -8.68
N LYS A 318 19.27 1.52 -8.92
CA LYS A 318 20.05 0.86 -7.86
C LYS A 318 21.34 1.64 -7.68
N TRP A 319 21.64 2.05 -6.45
CA TRP A 319 22.84 2.80 -6.11
C TRP A 319 23.35 2.41 -4.72
N HIS A 320 24.59 2.78 -4.41
CA HIS A 320 25.25 2.42 -3.16
C HIS A 320 25.34 3.63 -2.23
N THR A 321 24.93 3.49 -0.98
CA THR A 321 24.93 4.58 -0.01
C THR A 321 26.35 4.88 0.52
N PRO A 322 26.62 6.12 0.94
CA PRO A 322 27.84 6.45 1.67
C PRO A 322 28.04 5.62 2.93
N SER A 323 29.30 5.46 3.33
CA SER A 323 29.68 4.75 4.55
C SER A 323 29.43 5.55 5.84
N SER A 324 29.22 6.86 5.75
CA SER A 324 28.95 7.73 6.90
C SER A 324 27.48 8.22 6.94
N PRO A 325 26.85 8.27 8.13
CA PRO A 325 25.49 8.79 8.27
C PRO A 325 25.38 10.24 7.82
N GLN A 326 24.37 10.52 7.00
CA GLN A 326 24.10 11.86 6.47
C GLN A 326 22.70 11.93 5.85
N SER A 327 22.28 13.13 5.45
CA SER A 327 21.10 13.31 4.60
C SER A 327 21.51 13.40 3.14
N ALA A 328 20.82 12.69 2.26
CA ALA A 328 21.01 12.72 0.82
C ALA A 328 19.78 13.36 0.14
N SER A 329 20.03 14.41 -0.64
CA SER A 329 19.03 14.99 -1.54
C SER A 329 19.13 14.32 -2.91
N ILE A 330 18.00 13.83 -3.40
CA ILE A 330 17.87 13.13 -4.68
C ILE A 330 16.96 13.94 -5.58
N GLN A 331 17.52 14.54 -6.62
CA GLN A 331 16.74 15.29 -7.62
C GLN A 331 16.35 14.36 -8.77
N VAL A 332 15.12 14.47 -9.23
CA VAL A 332 14.57 13.60 -10.27
C VAL A 332 13.92 14.44 -11.36
N SER A 333 14.23 14.14 -12.62
CA SER A 333 13.70 14.84 -13.79
C SER A 333 13.32 13.84 -14.89
N SER A 334 12.33 14.19 -15.71
CA SER A 334 11.87 13.39 -16.85
C SER A 334 11.87 14.23 -18.13
N THR A 335 12.14 13.60 -19.28
CA THR A 335 12.00 14.27 -20.60
C THR A 335 10.57 14.25 -21.13
N ASN A 336 9.82 13.18 -20.84
CA ASN A 336 8.42 12.99 -21.20
C ASN A 336 7.68 12.40 -19.99
N GLY A 337 6.38 12.67 -19.88
CA GLY A 337 5.56 12.27 -18.74
C GLY A 337 5.78 13.12 -17.49
N SER A 338 4.93 12.91 -16.49
CA SER A 338 4.91 13.61 -15.20
C SER A 338 5.35 12.69 -14.07
N LEU A 339 6.33 13.15 -13.29
CA LEU A 339 6.85 12.45 -12.12
C LEU A 339 5.96 12.68 -10.90
N SER A 340 5.79 11.65 -10.07
CA SER A 340 5.11 11.78 -8.77
C SER A 340 5.84 12.70 -7.80
N VAL A 341 7.16 12.80 -7.93
CA VAL A 341 8.02 13.66 -7.13
C VAL A 341 9.29 14.00 -7.91
N SER A 342 9.76 15.24 -7.78
CA SER A 342 11.00 15.72 -8.41
C SER A 342 12.17 15.88 -7.42
N SER A 343 11.91 15.78 -6.11
CA SER A 343 12.92 15.89 -5.06
C SER A 343 12.59 14.97 -3.89
N ILE A 344 13.50 14.06 -3.58
CA ILE A 344 13.42 13.09 -2.49
C ILE A 344 14.50 13.42 -1.47
N THR A 345 14.17 13.34 -0.18
CA THR A 345 15.15 13.46 0.91
C THR A 345 15.31 12.10 1.58
N ALA A 346 16.52 11.57 1.60
CA ALA A 346 16.84 10.29 2.21
C ALA A 346 17.74 10.48 3.44
N SER A 347 17.37 9.89 4.57
CA SER A 347 18.23 9.81 5.76
C SER A 347 19.05 8.52 5.70
N ILE A 348 20.37 8.63 5.70
CA ILE A 348 21.30 7.51 5.77
C ILE A 348 21.74 7.37 7.23
N VAL A 349 21.37 6.26 7.87
CA VAL A 349 21.62 6.02 9.30
C VAL A 349 22.58 4.85 9.50
N ASP A 350 23.37 4.91 10.57
CA ASP A 350 24.18 3.77 11.02
C ASP A 350 23.38 3.00 12.07
N LEU A 351 23.21 1.68 11.85
CA LEU A 351 22.53 0.81 12.79
C LEU A 351 23.41 0.42 13.98
N ASN A 352 24.70 0.73 13.99
CA ASN A 352 25.62 0.34 15.06
C ASN A 352 25.68 1.35 16.23
N GLN A 353 24.65 2.19 16.42
CA GLN A 353 24.71 3.32 17.35
C GLN A 353 24.29 3.02 18.80
N ASN A 354 23.58 1.92 19.07
CA ASN A 354 23.08 1.61 20.42
C ASN A 354 23.38 0.15 20.85
N PRO A 355 24.66 -0.25 20.92
CA PRO A 355 25.02 -1.56 21.46
C PRO A 355 24.59 -1.68 22.93
N PRO A 356 24.14 -2.86 23.39
CA PRO A 356 23.77 -3.05 24.79
C PRO A 356 24.95 -2.87 25.74
N PRO A 357 24.72 -2.36 26.96
CA PRO A 357 25.74 -2.34 27.99
C PRO A 357 26.13 -3.77 28.40
N ASN A 358 27.35 -3.94 28.91
CA ASN A 358 27.81 -5.22 29.42
C ASN A 358 27.04 -5.62 30.69
N PRO A 359 26.34 -6.76 30.73
CA PRO A 359 25.81 -7.27 31.98
C PRO A 359 26.95 -7.75 32.88
N THR A 360 26.94 -7.33 34.15
CA THR A 360 27.91 -7.75 35.16
C THR A 360 27.28 -8.70 36.17
N ALA A 361 28.10 -9.48 36.86
CA ALA A 361 27.65 -10.41 37.90
C ALA A 361 26.97 -9.70 39.10
N THR A 362 27.21 -8.40 39.27
CA THR A 362 26.64 -7.58 40.35
C THR A 362 25.36 -6.86 39.97
N ASP A 363 24.97 -6.88 38.69
CA ASP A 363 23.75 -6.21 38.23
C ASP A 363 22.52 -6.81 38.90
N ARG A 364 21.51 -5.98 39.15
CA ARG A 364 20.21 -6.39 39.67
C ARG A 364 19.09 -5.58 39.04
N ASN A 365 17.95 -6.23 38.84
CA ASN A 365 16.70 -5.58 38.43
C ASN A 365 15.51 -6.36 39.00
N ASP A 366 15.27 -6.16 40.31
CA ASP A 366 14.24 -6.89 41.05
C ASP A 366 12.82 -6.51 40.60
N SER A 367 12.66 -5.40 39.87
CA SER A 367 11.41 -4.93 39.28
C SER A 367 11.17 -5.43 37.86
N PHE A 368 12.05 -6.28 37.31
CA PHE A 368 11.90 -6.75 35.94
C PHE A 368 10.65 -7.61 35.76
N HIS A 369 9.91 -7.30 34.70
CA HIS A 369 8.82 -8.13 34.21
C HIS A 369 9.03 -8.41 32.74
N LEU A 370 8.72 -9.64 32.32
CA LEU A 370 8.88 -10.03 30.93
C LEU A 370 7.96 -9.18 30.05
N PRO A 371 8.51 -8.39 29.10
CA PRO A 371 7.71 -7.56 28.21
C PRO A 371 6.96 -8.41 27.18
N ALA A 372 5.87 -7.87 26.66
CA ALA A 372 5.24 -8.43 25.47
C ALA A 372 6.18 -8.27 24.26
N VAL A 373 6.28 -9.32 23.44
CA VAL A 373 7.05 -9.30 22.20
C VAL A 373 6.41 -8.28 21.23
N PRO A 374 7.11 -7.21 20.83
CA PRO A 374 6.59 -6.26 19.85
C PRO A 374 6.34 -6.94 18.51
N ASN A 375 5.35 -6.43 17.78
CA ASN A 375 5.05 -6.85 16.42
C ASN A 375 5.44 -5.71 15.46
N TYR A 376 6.64 -5.79 14.87
CA TYR A 376 7.08 -4.80 13.89
C TYR A 376 6.38 -5.05 12.53
N PRO A 377 5.92 -3.98 11.84
CA PRO A 377 5.37 -4.12 10.50
C PRO A 377 6.34 -4.86 9.58
N SER A 378 5.84 -5.92 8.95
CA SER A 378 6.59 -6.73 8.00
C SER A 378 6.04 -6.51 6.60
N LYS A 379 6.93 -6.33 5.62
CA LYS A 379 6.61 -6.32 4.19
C LYS A 379 7.41 -7.44 3.56
N THR A 380 6.78 -8.59 3.33
CA THR A 380 7.48 -9.79 2.83
C THR A 380 7.33 -9.97 1.33
N THR A 381 6.50 -9.19 0.66
CA THR A 381 6.27 -9.29 -0.79
C THR A 381 6.16 -7.92 -1.45
N ALA A 382 6.52 -7.86 -2.73
CA ALA A 382 6.37 -6.68 -3.57
C ALA A 382 6.12 -7.09 -5.03
N SER A 383 5.39 -6.28 -5.78
CA SER A 383 5.13 -6.47 -7.20
C SER A 383 5.21 -5.15 -7.96
N TRP A 384 5.85 -5.16 -9.12
CA TRP A 384 5.99 -3.99 -9.99
C TRP A 384 6.00 -4.47 -11.44
N GLY A 385 6.03 -3.56 -12.41
CA GLY A 385 6.18 -3.98 -13.80
C GLY A 385 6.77 -2.92 -14.69
N ILE A 386 7.01 -3.33 -15.94
CA ILE A 386 7.50 -2.45 -16.99
C ILE A 386 6.65 -2.59 -18.25
N TRP A 387 6.43 -1.47 -18.92
CA TRP A 387 5.82 -1.42 -20.23
C TRP A 387 6.88 -1.66 -21.32
N SER A 388 6.47 -2.42 -22.33
CA SER A 388 7.19 -2.57 -23.59
C SER A 388 6.22 -2.30 -24.73
N ALA A 389 6.73 -1.92 -25.90
CA ALA A 389 5.92 -1.58 -27.06
C ALA A 389 6.46 -2.25 -28.32
N SER A 390 5.56 -2.72 -29.18
CA SER A 390 5.86 -3.27 -30.50
C SER A 390 4.96 -2.65 -31.55
N TRP A 391 5.50 -2.40 -32.74
CA TRP A 391 4.72 -1.84 -33.84
C TRP A 391 3.77 -2.89 -34.44
N HIS A 392 2.51 -2.51 -34.62
CA HIS A 392 1.51 -3.30 -35.32
C HIS A 392 1.21 -2.64 -36.66
N GLU A 393 1.66 -3.26 -37.74
CA GLU A 393 1.46 -2.74 -39.10
C GLU A 393 -0.02 -2.78 -39.52
N TYR A 394 -0.51 -1.69 -40.11
CA TYR A 394 -1.83 -1.62 -40.71
C TYR A 394 -1.76 -0.87 -42.03
N TRP A 395 -1.44 -1.60 -43.09
CA TRP A 395 -1.30 -1.05 -44.44
C TRP A 395 -2.65 -0.72 -45.06
N VAL A 396 -2.84 0.56 -45.41
CA VAL A 396 -4.04 1.06 -46.08
C VAL A 396 -3.66 1.63 -47.44
N TRP A 397 -4.38 1.25 -48.49
CA TRP A 397 -4.24 1.87 -49.80
C TRP A 397 -4.84 3.27 -49.77
N ILE A 398 -4.04 4.28 -50.09
CA ILE A 398 -4.48 5.68 -50.23
C ILE A 398 -4.65 5.95 -51.72
N SER A 399 -5.90 5.94 -52.20
CA SER A 399 -6.21 6.19 -53.60
C SER A 399 -5.92 7.64 -54.00
N ASN A 400 -5.36 7.84 -55.18
CA ASN A 400 -5.11 9.12 -55.84
C ASN A 400 -5.54 9.01 -57.31
N TRP A 401 -6.86 9.01 -57.52
CA TRP A 401 -7.46 8.92 -58.84
C TRP A 401 -7.26 10.20 -59.65
N GLN A 402 -6.67 10.08 -60.84
CA GLN A 402 -6.50 11.16 -61.79
C GLN A 402 -7.12 10.80 -63.13
N TRP A 403 -7.81 11.77 -63.74
CA TRP A 403 -8.47 11.58 -65.03
C TRP A 403 -7.49 11.87 -66.17
N HIS A 404 -7.35 10.91 -67.09
CA HIS A 404 -6.57 11.06 -68.30
C HIS A 404 -7.50 11.14 -69.51
N SER A 405 -7.55 12.32 -70.15
CA SER A 405 -8.32 12.49 -71.37
C SER A 405 -7.61 11.86 -72.57
N THR A 406 -8.37 11.19 -73.42
CA THR A 406 -7.94 10.64 -74.72
C THR A 406 -8.58 11.36 -75.91
N GLY A 407 -9.37 12.42 -75.66
CA GLY A 407 -10.15 13.12 -76.67
C GLY A 407 -11.36 13.85 -76.08
N LYS A 408 -12.13 14.52 -76.95
CA LYS A 408 -13.36 15.21 -76.56
C LYS A 408 -14.35 14.18 -76.02
N ASP A 409 -14.71 14.32 -74.75
CA ASP A 409 -15.62 13.43 -74.01
C ASP A 409 -15.11 11.98 -73.85
N THR A 410 -13.81 11.73 -74.05
CA THR A 410 -13.19 10.41 -73.84
C THR A 410 -12.00 10.49 -72.89
N GLY A 411 -11.85 9.47 -72.03
CA GLY A 411 -10.75 9.35 -71.09
C GLY A 411 -10.93 8.17 -70.14
N TYR A 412 -9.99 8.01 -69.21
CA TYR A 412 -10.02 6.96 -68.19
C TYR A 412 -9.41 7.46 -66.88
N TRP A 413 -9.84 6.89 -65.77
CA TRP A 413 -9.26 7.16 -64.45
C TRP A 413 -8.06 6.24 -64.22
N ILE A 414 -6.96 6.80 -63.74
CA ILE A 414 -5.79 6.05 -63.25
C ILE A 414 -5.61 6.36 -61.77
N ASP A 415 -5.49 5.33 -60.94
CA ASP A 415 -5.15 5.48 -59.52
C ASP A 415 -3.63 5.51 -59.37
N TYR A 416 -3.09 6.68 -59.02
CA TYR A 416 -1.69 6.86 -58.63
C TYR A 416 -1.50 6.77 -57.11
N GLY A 417 -2.34 5.96 -56.47
CA GLY A 417 -2.32 5.73 -55.04
C GLY A 417 -1.05 5.01 -54.56
N TYR A 418 -0.91 4.94 -53.24
CA TYR A 418 0.21 4.24 -52.60
C TYR A 418 -0.25 3.57 -51.30
N TRP A 419 0.45 2.52 -50.90
CA TRP A 419 0.26 1.89 -49.60
C TRP A 419 0.87 2.78 -48.51
N LYS A 420 0.08 3.13 -47.49
CA LYS A 420 0.53 3.84 -46.31
C LYS A 420 0.25 3.00 -45.08
N ASP A 421 1.27 2.75 -44.28
CA ASP A 421 1.10 2.15 -42.97
C ASP A 421 0.42 3.17 -42.03
N LYS A 422 -0.73 2.77 -41.49
CA LYS A 422 -1.50 3.46 -40.45
C LYS A 422 -1.54 2.61 -39.18
N GLY A 423 -0.48 1.85 -38.95
CA GLY A 423 -0.27 1.04 -37.76
C GLY A 423 -0.28 1.83 -36.46
N ARG A 424 -0.14 1.10 -35.36
CA ARG A 424 -0.12 1.66 -34.00
C ARG A 424 0.88 0.91 -33.14
N TRP A 425 1.26 1.50 -32.02
CA TRP A 425 2.01 0.81 -30.98
C TRP A 425 1.08 -0.06 -30.14
N ASP A 426 1.35 -1.36 -30.08
CA ASP A 426 0.73 -2.27 -29.12
C ASP A 426 1.66 -2.37 -27.89
N TYR A 427 1.10 -2.14 -26.70
CA TYR A 427 1.83 -2.11 -25.43
C TYR A 427 1.62 -3.39 -24.63
N ILE A 428 2.69 -3.90 -24.01
CA ILE A 428 2.69 -5.12 -23.20
C ILE A 428 3.29 -4.82 -21.83
N TRP A 429 2.56 -5.17 -20.77
CA TRP A 429 3.02 -5.06 -19.38
C TRP A 429 3.71 -6.33 -18.93
N THR A 430 4.97 -6.23 -18.50
CA THR A 430 5.70 -7.33 -17.87
C THR A 430 5.66 -7.16 -16.35
N SER A 431 4.98 -8.06 -15.66
CA SER A 431 4.89 -8.05 -14.19
C SER A 431 6.03 -8.82 -13.53
N TYR A 432 6.58 -8.21 -12.49
CA TYR A 432 7.61 -8.75 -11.61
C TYR A 432 7.09 -8.86 -10.19
N PHE A 433 7.65 -9.81 -9.46
CA PHE A 433 7.33 -10.09 -8.08
C PHE A 433 8.59 -10.46 -7.31
N ALA A 434 8.66 -10.05 -6.05
CA ALA A 434 9.67 -10.49 -5.10
C ALA A 434 9.04 -10.89 -3.77
N SER A 435 9.66 -11.87 -3.11
CA SER A 435 9.30 -12.33 -1.78
C SER A 435 10.53 -12.51 -0.91
N LEU A 436 10.38 -12.24 0.39
CA LEU A 436 11.40 -12.40 1.41
C LEU A 436 10.94 -13.47 2.41
N SER A 437 11.83 -14.43 2.66
CA SER A 437 11.69 -15.44 3.71
C SER A 437 12.96 -15.50 4.54
N ALA A 438 12.85 -15.88 5.81
CA ALA A 438 14.02 -16.02 6.67
C ALA A 438 13.76 -16.97 7.85
N THR A 439 14.85 -17.45 8.44
CA THR A 439 14.87 -18.33 9.62
C THR A 439 15.95 -17.86 10.58
N GLN A 440 15.72 -18.06 11.87
CA GLN A 440 16.65 -17.73 12.95
C GLN A 440 17.04 -19.02 13.69
N SER A 441 18.25 -19.05 14.26
CA SER A 441 18.66 -20.01 15.27
C SER A 441 19.24 -19.28 16.48
N VAL A 442 18.72 -19.59 17.67
CA VAL A 442 19.21 -19.10 18.97
C VAL A 442 19.67 -20.29 19.81
N VAL A 443 20.97 -20.32 20.13
CA VAL A 443 21.58 -21.40 20.91
C VAL A 443 22.47 -20.83 22.01
N PRO A 444 22.69 -21.56 23.13
CA PRO A 444 23.70 -21.15 24.10
C PRO A 444 25.09 -21.09 23.46
N ASP A 445 25.95 -20.17 23.93
CA ASP A 445 27.38 -20.17 23.60
C ASP A 445 27.96 -21.56 23.91
N THR A 446 28.81 -22.05 23.01
CA THR A 446 29.66 -23.24 23.19
C THR A 446 30.43 -23.28 24.52
N LYS A 447 30.62 -22.13 25.17
CA LYS A 447 31.27 -21.99 26.50
C LYS A 447 30.31 -22.12 27.69
N SER A 448 29.00 -22.24 27.46
CA SER A 448 28.04 -22.50 28.53
C SER A 448 28.18 -23.94 29.05
N PRO A 449 28.09 -24.19 30.38
CA PRO A 449 28.20 -25.53 30.96
C PRO A 449 27.11 -26.50 30.46
N VAL A 450 25.97 -25.96 30.05
CA VAL A 450 24.83 -26.73 29.54
C VAL A 450 24.69 -26.50 28.04
N LEU A 451 25.20 -27.43 27.25
CA LEU A 451 25.08 -27.44 25.78
C LEU A 451 23.73 -28.04 25.31
N SER A 452 22.62 -27.61 25.91
CA SER A 452 21.29 -27.94 25.37
C SER A 452 20.84 -26.88 24.38
N SER A 453 20.37 -27.29 23.19
CA SER A 453 20.02 -26.36 22.11
C SER A 453 18.93 -25.35 22.47
N ASN A 454 18.09 -25.62 23.48
CA ASN A 454 16.93 -24.79 23.83
C ASN A 454 16.85 -24.38 25.31
N ARG A 455 17.90 -24.63 26.11
CA ARG A 455 17.91 -24.27 27.54
C ARG A 455 19.30 -23.83 27.99
N MET A 456 19.34 -22.84 28.87
CA MET A 456 20.57 -22.35 29.49
C MET A 456 20.29 -21.71 30.86
N LYS A 457 21.34 -21.37 31.59
CA LYS A 457 21.26 -20.52 32.79
C LYS A 457 21.45 -19.05 32.41
N SER A 458 20.84 -18.14 33.14
CA SER A 458 21.06 -16.70 32.98
C SER A 458 22.51 -16.33 33.31
N GLY A 459 23.03 -15.28 32.67
CA GLY A 459 24.42 -14.85 32.80
C GLY A 459 25.38 -15.43 31.76
N TYR A 460 24.95 -16.45 31.01
CA TYR A 460 25.73 -16.98 29.89
C TYR A 460 25.37 -16.29 28.56
N GLY A 461 26.24 -16.47 27.57
CA GLY A 461 26.08 -15.95 26.22
C GLY A 461 25.11 -16.79 25.38
N ILE A 462 24.40 -16.14 24.46
CA ILE A 462 23.66 -16.77 23.36
C ILE A 462 24.28 -16.40 22.02
N GLU A 463 24.35 -17.37 21.13
CA GLU A 463 24.66 -17.16 19.72
C GLU A 463 23.36 -17.04 18.93
N ILE A 464 23.33 -16.09 18.00
CA ILE A 464 22.19 -15.88 17.11
C ILE A 464 22.70 -15.88 15.69
N THR A 465 22.13 -16.77 14.88
CA THR A 465 22.37 -16.82 13.44
C THR A 465 21.04 -16.65 12.71
N SER A 466 21.08 -16.03 11.54
CA SER A 466 19.88 -15.82 10.73
C SER A 466 20.19 -16.01 9.27
N ASN A 467 19.32 -16.73 8.58
CA ASN A 467 19.43 -17.00 7.15
C ASN A 467 18.19 -16.44 6.47
N SER A 468 18.36 -15.81 5.31
CA SER A 468 17.27 -15.17 4.58
C SER A 468 17.42 -15.37 3.08
N THR A 469 16.29 -15.46 2.41
CA THR A 469 16.19 -15.69 0.98
C THR A 469 15.21 -14.70 0.37
N THR A 470 15.71 -13.88 -0.55
CA THR A 470 14.91 -13.04 -1.46
C THR A 470 14.72 -13.77 -2.76
N SER A 471 13.49 -14.20 -3.05
CA SER A 471 13.12 -14.86 -4.31
C SER A 471 12.39 -13.87 -5.23
N SER A 472 12.75 -13.83 -6.51
CA SER A 472 12.10 -12.96 -7.51
C SER A 472 12.19 -13.54 -8.92
N ASN A 473 11.22 -13.20 -9.76
CA ASN A 473 11.28 -13.43 -11.20
C ASN A 473 11.90 -12.24 -11.97
N ALA A 474 12.31 -11.19 -11.27
CA ALA A 474 12.92 -9.99 -11.85
C ALA A 474 14.43 -10.16 -12.09
N PRO A 475 15.01 -9.40 -13.02
CA PRO A 475 16.46 -9.24 -13.14
C PRO A 475 17.10 -8.80 -11.81
N SER A 476 18.34 -9.24 -11.55
CA SER A 476 19.07 -8.91 -10.32
C SER A 476 19.35 -7.41 -10.15
N SER A 477 19.29 -6.62 -11.22
CA SER A 477 19.37 -5.16 -11.19
C SER A 477 18.12 -4.50 -10.57
N HIS A 478 16.99 -5.20 -10.49
CA HIS A 478 15.74 -4.68 -9.93
C HIS A 478 15.63 -4.89 -8.42
N ILE A 479 16.51 -5.68 -7.82
CA ILE A 479 16.38 -6.07 -6.41
C ILE A 479 17.73 -6.06 -5.68
N THR A 480 17.65 -6.10 -4.35
CA THR A 480 18.76 -6.49 -3.48
C THR A 480 18.34 -7.69 -2.63
N GLY A 481 19.33 -8.47 -2.19
CA GLY A 481 19.15 -9.32 -1.02
C GLY A 481 19.12 -8.48 0.25
N THR A 482 18.80 -9.11 1.38
CA THR A 482 18.90 -8.46 2.69
C THR A 482 20.36 -8.15 3.02
N GLN A 483 20.62 -7.02 3.65
CA GLN A 483 21.98 -6.57 3.95
C GLN A 483 22.22 -6.36 5.45
N HIS A 484 21.15 -6.27 6.25
CA HIS A 484 21.25 -6.09 7.68
C HIS A 484 20.33 -7.02 8.46
N ALA A 485 20.82 -7.45 9.61
CA ALA A 485 20.03 -8.05 10.67
C ALA A 485 20.35 -7.36 12.00
N VAL A 486 19.31 -7.07 12.79
CA VAL A 486 19.43 -6.42 14.09
C VAL A 486 18.61 -7.17 15.12
N THR A 487 19.22 -7.53 16.24
CA THR A 487 18.51 -8.21 17.34
C THR A 487 18.26 -7.29 18.52
N TYR A 488 17.02 -7.32 19.01
CA TYR A 488 16.55 -6.67 20.23
C TYR A 488 16.30 -7.71 21.32
N PHE A 489 16.47 -7.32 22.58
CA PHE A 489 16.46 -8.26 23.71
C PHE A 489 15.43 -7.88 24.79
N PRO A 490 14.83 -8.88 25.48
CA PRO A 490 13.74 -8.67 26.44
C PRO A 490 14.15 -7.85 27.68
N GLU A 491 15.40 -7.95 28.14
CA GLU A 491 15.89 -7.19 29.29
C GLU A 491 15.87 -5.67 29.07
N PHE A 492 15.78 -5.22 27.81
CA PHE A 492 15.68 -3.82 27.42
C PHE A 492 14.31 -3.44 26.88
N SER A 493 13.29 -4.27 27.14
CA SER A 493 11.93 -4.08 26.60
C SER A 493 11.87 -3.92 25.08
N TYR A 494 12.87 -4.46 24.36
CA TYR A 494 13.02 -4.35 22.91
C TYR A 494 13.09 -2.90 22.36
N GLN A 495 13.49 -1.91 23.16
CA GLN A 495 13.46 -0.51 22.76
C GLN A 495 14.86 0.12 22.67
N THR A 496 15.59 0.11 23.77
CA THR A 496 16.73 1.02 23.96
C THR A 496 18.01 0.52 23.30
N TYR A 497 18.25 -0.78 23.32
CA TYR A 497 19.51 -1.38 22.88
C TYR A 497 19.28 -2.54 21.92
N TRP A 498 20.22 -2.70 21.00
CA TRP A 498 20.18 -3.78 20.02
C TRP A 498 21.58 -4.15 19.55
N ARG A 499 21.71 -5.38 19.06
CA ARG A 499 22.96 -5.86 18.46
C ARG A 499 22.82 -6.02 16.97
N LEU A 500 23.70 -5.33 16.25
CA LEU A 500 23.86 -5.48 14.81
C LEU A 500 24.58 -6.79 14.49
N HIS A 501 24.23 -7.41 13.36
CA HIS A 501 24.86 -8.61 12.84
C HIS A 501 25.89 -8.26 11.76
N ASP A 502 26.95 -9.06 11.67
CA ASP A 502 27.81 -9.10 10.49
C ASP A 502 27.20 -9.99 9.42
N LEU A 503 27.35 -9.55 8.17
CA LEU A 503 26.99 -10.33 6.99
C LEU A 503 28.06 -11.40 6.74
N LYS A 504 27.72 -12.67 6.95
CA LYS A 504 28.60 -13.81 6.66
C LYS A 504 28.73 -14.04 5.16
N SER A 505 27.59 -14.00 4.47
CA SER A 505 27.51 -14.14 3.02
C SER A 505 26.31 -13.34 2.54
N GLY A 506 26.49 -12.56 1.47
CA GLY A 506 25.44 -11.70 0.90
C GLY A 506 24.81 -12.26 -0.38
N GLY A 507 24.10 -11.38 -1.08
CA GLY A 507 23.32 -11.73 -2.26
C GLY A 507 21.89 -12.10 -1.90
N VAL A 508 21.17 -12.72 -2.83
CA VAL A 508 19.75 -13.10 -2.63
C VAL A 508 19.55 -14.13 -1.52
N ASN A 509 20.61 -14.87 -1.15
CA ASN A 509 20.64 -15.72 0.03
C ASN A 509 21.67 -15.13 1.01
N ALA A 510 21.19 -14.47 2.06
CA ALA A 510 22.06 -13.82 3.03
C ALA A 510 22.08 -14.58 4.35
N ASN A 511 23.28 -14.70 4.93
CA ASN A 511 23.50 -15.32 6.23
C ASN A 511 24.14 -14.29 7.18
N PHE A 512 23.67 -14.27 8.42
CA PHE A 512 24.02 -13.28 9.42
C PHE A 512 24.49 -13.94 10.71
N TRP A 513 25.45 -13.29 11.36
CA TRP A 513 25.93 -13.61 12.69
C TRP A 513 25.94 -12.36 13.54
N LEU A 514 25.67 -12.46 14.84
CA LEU A 514 25.93 -11.34 15.75
C LEU A 514 27.34 -10.77 15.53
N LYS A 515 27.47 -9.45 15.53
CA LYS A 515 28.78 -8.81 15.60
C LYS A 515 29.59 -9.36 16.78
N THR A 516 30.91 -9.34 16.65
CA THR A 516 31.79 -9.67 17.77
C THR A 516 31.41 -8.86 19.00
N ASN A 517 31.27 -9.52 20.15
CA ASN A 517 30.97 -8.84 21.40
C ASN A 517 32.26 -8.28 22.00
N GLU A 518 32.33 -6.96 22.15
CA GLU A 518 33.48 -6.26 22.73
C GLU A 518 33.75 -6.65 24.19
N TYR A 519 32.72 -7.10 24.91
CA TYR A 519 32.83 -7.55 26.29
C TYR A 519 33.22 -9.02 26.42
N SER A 520 33.31 -9.76 25.31
CA SER A 520 33.76 -11.15 25.34
C SER A 520 35.29 -11.21 25.39
N THR A 521 35.83 -11.84 26.43
CA THR A 521 37.27 -12.14 26.55
C THR A 521 37.81 -12.93 25.36
N TYR A 522 36.96 -13.72 24.69
CA TYR A 522 37.31 -14.57 23.56
C TYR A 522 36.90 -14.00 22.20
N GLN A 523 36.43 -12.74 22.16
CA GLN A 523 35.85 -12.14 20.96
C GLN A 523 34.72 -13.01 20.36
N SER A 524 33.95 -13.70 21.23
CA SER A 524 32.81 -14.51 20.81
C SER A 524 31.70 -13.62 20.20
N ARG A 525 30.98 -14.17 19.23
CA ARG A 525 29.79 -13.56 18.60
C ARG A 525 28.52 -13.84 19.41
N VAL A 526 28.54 -13.47 20.69
CA VAL A 526 27.50 -13.84 21.67
C VAL A 526 26.87 -12.63 22.32
N HIS A 527 25.59 -12.69 22.66
CA HIS A 527 24.94 -11.73 23.55
C HIS A 527 24.87 -12.31 24.96
N PHE A 528 25.42 -11.62 25.97
CA PHE A 528 25.33 -12.09 27.34
C PHE A 528 23.96 -11.73 27.93
N THR A 529 23.30 -12.72 28.53
CA THR A 529 22.06 -12.48 29.27
C THR A 529 22.38 -11.93 30.67
N PRO A 530 21.55 -11.04 31.26
CA PRO A 530 21.77 -10.60 32.63
C PRO A 530 21.62 -11.75 33.63
N VAL A 531 22.44 -11.78 34.69
CA VAL A 531 22.39 -12.84 35.70
C VAL A 531 21.06 -12.86 36.46
N TRP A 532 20.48 -11.68 36.67
CA TRP A 532 19.20 -11.50 37.34
C TRP A 532 17.99 -11.86 36.47
N PHE A 533 18.18 -12.19 35.18
CA PHE A 533 17.06 -12.54 34.31
C PHE A 533 16.34 -13.77 34.86
N PRO A 534 15.00 -13.72 35.01
CA PRO A 534 14.24 -14.78 35.68
C PRO A 534 14.17 -16.07 34.86
N ASP A 535 13.91 -17.17 35.55
CA ASP A 535 13.56 -18.45 34.91
C ASP A 535 12.32 -18.29 34.03
N GLY A 536 12.35 -18.86 32.84
CA GLY A 536 11.27 -18.74 31.87
C GLY A 536 11.75 -18.54 30.43
N PRO A 537 10.86 -18.07 29.53
CA PRO A 537 11.20 -17.86 28.13
C PRO A 537 12.06 -16.60 27.96
N TYR A 538 13.16 -16.74 27.23
CA TYR A 538 13.99 -15.65 26.75
C TYR A 538 13.86 -15.59 25.22
N ILE A 539 13.33 -14.48 24.71
CA ILE A 539 12.91 -14.34 23.30
C ILE A 539 13.63 -13.14 22.68
N PRO A 540 14.81 -13.32 22.07
CA PRO A 540 15.42 -12.27 21.25
C PRO A 540 14.67 -12.12 19.92
N ILE A 541 14.52 -10.87 19.47
CA ILE A 541 13.79 -10.53 18.25
C ILE A 541 14.79 -10.04 17.21
N THR A 542 14.90 -10.73 16.08
CA THR A 542 15.79 -10.32 14.99
C THR A 542 14.98 -9.72 13.85
N ARG A 543 15.28 -8.47 13.49
CA ARG A 543 14.73 -7.80 12.32
C ARG A 543 15.65 -7.99 11.13
N ILE A 544 15.12 -8.53 10.04
CA ILE A 544 15.81 -8.66 8.76
C ILE A 544 15.44 -7.46 7.88
N LEU A 545 16.43 -6.78 7.33
CA LEU A 545 16.31 -5.47 6.69
C LEU A 545 17.04 -5.42 5.34
N ASP A 546 16.73 -4.37 4.57
CA ASP A 546 17.47 -3.93 3.37
C ASP A 546 17.44 -4.89 2.17
N ALA A 547 16.36 -5.66 2.03
CA ALA A 547 15.98 -6.30 0.76
C ALA A 547 15.13 -5.32 -0.08
N TRP A 548 15.77 -4.50 -0.89
CA TRP A 548 15.13 -3.44 -1.66
C TRP A 548 14.51 -3.95 -2.97
N THR A 549 13.37 -3.37 -3.31
CA THR A 549 12.65 -3.53 -4.59
C THR A 549 12.21 -2.14 -5.07
N PRO A 550 11.72 -1.98 -6.31
CA PRO A 550 11.17 -0.69 -6.78
C PRO A 550 9.96 -0.21 -5.95
N GLU A 551 9.24 -1.12 -5.32
CA GLU A 551 8.12 -0.85 -4.40
C GLU A 551 8.59 -0.58 -2.95
N GLY A 552 9.90 -0.52 -2.72
CA GLY A 552 10.51 -0.29 -1.41
C GLY A 552 11.07 -1.55 -0.74
N MET A 553 11.44 -1.40 0.53
CA MET A 553 12.14 -2.42 1.31
C MET A 553 11.20 -3.54 1.76
N LEU A 554 11.62 -4.78 1.49
CA LEU A 554 11.11 -5.96 2.15
C LEU A 554 11.81 -6.14 3.50
N THR A 555 11.02 -6.45 4.52
CA THR A 555 11.47 -6.64 5.90
C THR A 555 10.56 -7.61 6.63
N LEU A 556 11.12 -8.33 7.58
CA LEU A 556 10.37 -9.18 8.49
C LEU A 556 11.01 -9.23 9.87
N GLN A 557 10.25 -9.78 10.81
CA GLN A 557 10.68 -10.09 12.16
C GLN A 557 10.80 -11.60 12.36
N LEU A 558 11.88 -12.03 13.01
CA LEU A 558 12.11 -13.38 13.49
C LEU A 558 12.15 -13.39 15.01
N GLN A 559 11.68 -14.50 15.58
CA GLN A 559 11.73 -14.76 17.00
C GLN A 559 11.88 -16.25 17.24
N GLU A 560 12.72 -16.60 18.19
CA GLU A 560 12.90 -17.98 18.67
C GLU A 560 13.14 -17.93 20.17
N THR A 561 12.69 -18.95 20.89
CA THR A 561 12.73 -18.97 22.35
C THR A 561 13.81 -19.89 22.86
N ILE A 562 14.60 -19.41 23.81
CA ILE A 562 15.46 -20.24 24.66
C ILE A 562 14.94 -20.19 26.09
N THR A 563 14.99 -21.31 26.80
CA THR A 563 14.51 -21.40 28.19
C THR A 563 15.64 -21.08 29.16
N ILE A 564 15.44 -20.08 30.01
CA ILE A 564 16.31 -19.80 31.17
C ILE A 564 15.85 -20.66 32.35
N SER A 565 16.78 -21.39 32.96
CA SER A 565 16.54 -22.15 34.18
C SER A 565 17.76 -22.15 35.08
N GLY A 566 17.68 -21.42 36.19
CA GLY A 566 18.79 -21.10 37.07
C GLY A 566 19.69 -19.99 36.51
N ASN A 567 20.72 -19.66 37.29
CA ASN A 567 21.69 -18.62 36.96
C ASN A 567 23.13 -19.12 37.06
N LEU A 568 24.09 -18.37 36.51
CA LEU A 568 25.51 -18.74 36.47
C LEU A 568 26.11 -19.05 37.86
N PHE A 569 25.61 -18.43 38.94
CA PHE A 569 26.15 -18.66 40.28
C PHE A 569 25.88 -20.09 40.77
N SER A 570 24.83 -20.74 40.27
CA SER A 570 24.56 -22.14 40.56
C SER A 570 25.60 -23.11 39.96
N ASP A 571 26.41 -22.66 39.00
CA ASP A 571 27.53 -23.44 38.43
C ASP A 571 28.87 -23.12 39.10
N TRP A 572 28.95 -22.05 39.90
CA TRP A 572 30.17 -21.70 40.62
C TRP A 572 30.33 -22.58 41.86
N HIS A 573 31.33 -23.45 41.84
CA HIS A 573 31.75 -24.19 43.02
C HIS A 573 32.64 -23.32 43.92
N ILE A 574 32.12 -22.94 45.09
CA ILE A 574 32.92 -22.31 46.14
C ILE A 574 33.55 -23.42 46.98
N ALA A 575 34.80 -23.79 46.68
CA ALA A 575 35.60 -24.65 47.55
C ALA A 575 36.16 -23.82 48.73
N PRO A 576 36.14 -24.31 49.97
CA PRO A 576 36.84 -23.65 51.08
C PRO A 576 38.31 -23.46 50.74
N LYS A 577 38.84 -22.27 51.00
CA LYS A 577 40.28 -21.98 50.89
C LYS A 577 41.02 -23.01 51.75
N LYS A 578 41.84 -23.88 51.12
CA LYS A 578 42.74 -24.76 51.87
C LYS A 578 43.60 -23.89 52.78
N THR A 579 43.33 -23.94 54.08
CA THR A 579 44.24 -23.44 55.10
C THR A 579 45.54 -24.21 54.92
N LYS A 580 46.62 -23.47 54.60
CA LYS A 580 47.98 -24.03 54.49
C LYS A 580 48.43 -24.58 55.83
#